data_AF-A0A370TX76-F1
#
_entry.id   AF-A0A370TX76-F1
#
_cell.length_a   1.000
_cell.length_b   1.000
_cell.length_c   1.000
_cell.angle_alpha   90.00
_cell.angle_beta   90.00
_cell.angle_gamma   90.00
#
_symmetry.space_group_name_H-M   'P 1'
#
loop_
_entity.id
_entity.type
_entity.pdbx_description
1 polymer ?
#
loop_
_entity_poly.entity_id
_entity_poly.type
_entity_poly.pdbx_seq_one_letter_code
_entity_poly.pdbx_strand_id
1 'polypeptide(L)'
;MTTECPVCGKSESKLLRCGRCTSRVYCGPQCQKKDWATHKAEYSETLEDGDYCGKPGLQYRDDAKITLFQVLDGLKTKACTGRTDATAHFVCLEGEGHGCAEDVGGYHGWKELLMAYNAQNPTKGQKEEISWINTVLSQLEGAAGAASGSSSTLPTVLLVSLDKQPWLDEMYSAVLAKLRSKAVVTEVTHIASTLQHLSKSHEEYAAVVMTDPAVMEDKFIAVQEKLVDHARDGGTVILGFLFSALAQPDKLDKSFKDRWALNWKYSDYCRSMFSLNPRANLVSTSSRHPNLPHQYSMKAVHLRDTKPEDRIYVSDHGSAQSPAVLAKYGYGYLGWIGDVNTEIGTTEVLLAMCGV
;
A
#
# COMPACT_ATOMS: atom_id res chain seq x y z
N MET A 1 3.90 -44.12 8.95
CA MET A 1 3.78 -43.74 7.53
C MET A 1 5.10 -43.11 7.12
N THR A 2 5.73 -43.63 6.09
CA THR A 2 7.02 -43.15 5.56
C THR A 2 6.83 -41.73 5.01
N THR A 3 7.49 -40.75 5.63
CA THR A 3 7.54 -39.38 5.10
C THR A 3 8.56 -39.35 3.97
N GLU A 4 8.08 -39.38 2.74
CA GLU A 4 8.87 -39.31 1.52
C GLU A 4 8.40 -38.14 0.65
N CYS A 5 9.31 -37.59 -0.16
CA CYS A 5 8.98 -36.51 -1.08
C CYS A 5 8.02 -37.02 -2.18
N PRO A 6 6.81 -36.44 -2.35
CA PRO A 6 5.81 -36.95 -3.28
C PRO A 6 6.22 -36.82 -4.77
N VAL A 7 7.26 -36.02 -5.06
CA VAL A 7 7.71 -35.75 -6.43
C VAL A 7 8.84 -36.68 -6.86
N CYS A 8 9.72 -37.06 -5.95
CA CYS A 8 10.94 -37.79 -6.28
C CYS A 8 11.14 -39.07 -5.47
N GLY A 9 10.24 -39.39 -4.53
CA GLY A 9 10.29 -40.60 -3.69
C GLY A 9 11.46 -40.64 -2.70
N LYS A 10 12.20 -39.55 -2.54
CA LYS A 10 13.33 -39.51 -1.61
C LYS A 10 12.86 -39.48 -0.16
N SER A 11 13.39 -40.40 0.63
CA SER A 11 13.24 -40.51 2.08
C SER A 11 14.55 -40.11 2.77
N GLU A 12 14.99 -38.86 2.55
CA GLU A 12 16.17 -38.31 3.22
C GLU A 12 15.81 -37.76 4.60
N SER A 13 16.77 -37.73 5.53
CA SER A 13 16.58 -37.34 6.94
C SER A 13 16.30 -35.85 7.19
N LYS A 14 16.26 -35.00 6.14
CA LYS A 14 15.94 -33.57 6.23
C LYS A 14 14.96 -33.14 5.14
N LEU A 15 13.74 -33.68 5.17
CA LEU A 15 12.66 -33.15 4.36
C LEU A 15 12.11 -31.85 4.96
N LEU A 16 11.89 -30.85 4.12
CA LEU A 16 11.29 -29.57 4.48
C LEU A 16 9.76 -29.67 4.39
N ARG A 17 9.07 -29.27 5.46
CA ARG A 17 7.60 -29.17 5.46
C ARG A 17 7.16 -27.97 4.63
N CYS A 18 6.04 -28.10 3.94
CA CYS A 18 5.38 -26.96 3.32
C CYS A 18 5.04 -25.92 4.41
N GLY A 19 5.52 -24.68 4.27
CA GLY A 19 5.30 -23.63 5.26
C GLY A 19 3.84 -23.17 5.42
N ARG A 20 2.93 -23.63 4.55
CA ARG A 20 1.52 -23.22 4.55
C ARG A 20 0.56 -24.28 5.09
N CYS A 21 0.67 -25.52 4.61
CA CYS A 21 -0.21 -26.61 5.03
C CYS A 21 0.43 -27.53 6.09
N THR A 22 1.76 -27.54 6.20
CA THR A 22 2.57 -28.43 7.05
C THR A 22 2.41 -29.95 6.84
N SER A 23 1.44 -30.37 6.02
CA SER A 23 1.07 -31.76 5.75
C SER A 23 1.95 -32.44 4.71
N ARG A 24 2.47 -31.70 3.71
CA ARG A 24 3.42 -32.23 2.71
C ARG A 24 4.87 -31.92 3.06
N VAL A 25 5.76 -32.83 2.65
CA VAL A 25 7.20 -32.76 2.89
C VAL A 25 7.97 -32.89 1.57
N TYR A 26 9.03 -32.09 1.39
CA TYR A 26 9.81 -32.04 0.15
C TYR A 26 11.30 -32.11 0.44
N CYS A 27 12.07 -32.72 -0.46
CA CYS A 27 13.54 -32.72 -0.35
C CYS A 27 14.18 -31.36 -0.75
N GLY A 28 13.39 -30.41 -1.26
CA GLY A 28 13.85 -29.07 -1.59
C GLY A 28 12.84 -28.24 -2.40
N PRO A 29 13.12 -26.94 -2.62
CA PRO A 29 12.20 -26.00 -3.27
C PRO A 29 11.79 -26.39 -4.69
N GLN A 30 12.67 -27.09 -5.42
CA GLN A 30 12.39 -27.56 -6.78
C GLN A 30 11.26 -28.60 -6.82
N CYS A 31 11.25 -29.53 -5.87
CA CYS A 31 10.18 -30.52 -5.76
C CYS A 31 8.86 -29.88 -5.30
N GLN A 32 8.93 -28.93 -4.36
CA GLN A 32 7.75 -28.18 -3.94
C GLN A 32 7.09 -27.42 -5.10
N LYS A 33 7.89 -26.73 -5.94
CA LYS A 33 7.38 -25.98 -7.08
C LYS A 33 6.72 -26.88 -8.13
N LYS A 34 7.27 -28.08 -8.34
CA LYS A 34 6.73 -29.08 -9.28
C LYS A 34 5.41 -29.71 -8.80
N ASP A 35 5.26 -29.90 -7.49
CA ASP A 35 4.04 -30.42 -6.87
C ASP A 35 2.93 -29.36 -6.70
N TRP A 36 3.24 -28.07 -6.87
CA TRP A 36 2.34 -26.99 -6.49
C TRP A 36 0.98 -27.03 -7.21
N ALA A 37 0.95 -27.45 -8.47
CA ALA A 37 -0.29 -27.51 -9.26
C ALA A 37 -1.30 -28.52 -8.68
N THR A 38 -0.82 -29.69 -8.23
CA THR A 38 -1.62 -30.74 -7.60
C THR A 38 -1.89 -30.44 -6.12
N HIS A 39 -0.86 -29.95 -5.41
CA HIS A 39 -0.97 -29.62 -3.99
C HIS A 39 -1.97 -28.50 -3.71
N LYS A 40 -2.03 -27.46 -4.57
CA LYS A 40 -2.94 -26.32 -4.41
C LYS A 40 -4.42 -26.74 -4.54
N ALA A 41 -4.72 -27.72 -5.39
CA ALA A 41 -6.08 -28.20 -5.62
C ALA A 41 -6.62 -29.00 -4.42
N GLU A 42 -5.80 -29.86 -3.82
CA GLU A 42 -6.19 -30.59 -2.60
C GLU A 42 -6.29 -29.68 -1.37
N TYR A 43 -5.53 -28.58 -1.33
CA TYR A 43 -5.57 -27.60 -0.25
C TYR A 43 -6.86 -26.76 -0.24
N SER A 44 -7.56 -26.61 -1.36
CA SER A 44 -8.81 -25.85 -1.42
C SER A 44 -10.05 -26.61 -0.95
N GLU A 45 -9.98 -27.93 -0.79
CA GLU A 45 -11.16 -28.76 -0.48
C GLU A 45 -11.28 -29.22 1.00
N THR A 46 -10.32 -28.86 1.88
CA THR A 46 -10.26 -29.40 3.26
C THR A 46 -10.32 -28.35 4.39
N LEU A 47 -10.79 -27.13 4.12
CA LEU A 47 -11.12 -26.19 5.20
C LEU A 47 -12.56 -26.40 5.65
N GLU A 48 -12.79 -27.46 6.42
CA GLU A 48 -13.88 -27.49 7.40
C GLU A 48 -13.43 -26.75 8.66
N ASP A 49 -14.37 -26.01 9.23
CA ASP A 49 -14.26 -25.21 10.45
C ASP A 49 -13.58 -25.95 11.61
N GLY A 50 -12.62 -25.31 12.28
CA GLY A 50 -12.24 -25.74 13.63
C GLY A 50 -10.81 -25.44 14.07
N ASP A 51 -10.73 -24.85 15.26
CA ASP A 51 -9.62 -24.91 16.21
C ASP A 51 -8.35 -24.08 15.95
N TYR A 52 -8.49 -22.81 16.35
CA TYR A 52 -7.51 -22.17 17.22
C TYR A 52 -7.20 -23.07 18.44
N CYS A 53 -6.01 -23.68 18.48
CA CYS A 53 -5.38 -24.04 19.75
C CYS A 53 -3.86 -23.86 19.68
N GLY A 54 -3.32 -23.19 20.69
CA GLY A 54 -1.92 -22.78 20.74
C GLY A 54 -0.94 -23.85 21.22
N LYS A 55 0.34 -23.42 21.33
CA LYS A 55 1.37 -23.73 22.35
C LYS A 55 2.77 -23.43 21.78
N PRO A 56 3.85 -23.41 22.58
CA PRO A 56 4.04 -22.86 23.92
C PRO A 56 5.28 -21.90 23.98
N GLY A 57 5.37 -21.14 25.08
CA GLY A 57 6.30 -20.01 25.24
C GLY A 57 7.79 -20.33 25.26
N LEU A 58 8.57 -19.33 24.81
CA LEU A 58 9.98 -19.16 25.13
C LEU A 58 10.10 -18.01 26.15
N GLN A 59 10.69 -18.33 27.29
CA GLN A 59 11.02 -17.37 28.36
C GLN A 59 11.91 -16.25 27.82
N TYR A 60 11.53 -14.99 28.10
CA TYR A 60 12.42 -13.85 27.96
C TYR A 60 12.92 -13.44 29.34
N ARG A 61 14.25 -13.38 29.49
CA ARG A 61 14.93 -12.71 30.60
C ARG A 61 14.88 -11.20 30.38
N ASP A 62 14.75 -10.46 31.47
CA ASP A 62 15.01 -9.03 31.58
C ASP A 62 16.39 -8.65 31.03
N ASP A 63 16.46 -7.59 30.20
CA ASP A 63 17.07 -6.31 30.58
C ASP A 63 17.18 -5.34 29.37
N ALA A 64 16.97 -4.05 29.67
CA ALA A 64 17.26 -2.85 28.87
C ALA A 64 16.39 -2.53 27.63
N LYS A 65 15.55 -1.49 27.81
CA LYS A 65 14.81 -0.78 26.76
C LYS A 65 15.77 -0.23 25.67
N ILE A 66 15.64 -0.75 24.46
CA ILE A 66 16.14 -0.14 23.22
C ILE A 66 14.95 0.01 22.27
N THR A 67 14.53 1.25 22.03
CA THR A 67 13.51 1.57 21.04
C THR A 67 14.17 1.56 19.66
N LEU A 68 13.85 0.57 18.83
CA LEU A 68 14.39 0.41 17.48
C LEU A 68 13.70 1.38 16.49
N PHE A 69 14.50 2.19 15.80
CA PHE A 69 14.18 2.72 14.48
C PHE A 69 14.84 1.81 13.44
N GLN A 70 14.06 1.22 12.55
CA GLN A 70 14.54 0.40 11.45
C GLN A 70 14.96 1.31 10.28
N VAL A 71 16.21 1.77 10.31
CA VAL A 71 16.88 2.37 9.15
C VAL A 71 17.68 1.25 8.50
N LEU A 72 17.17 0.80 7.36
CA LEU A 72 17.80 0.07 6.25
C LEU A 72 18.83 -1.01 6.61
N ASP A 73 18.47 -2.22 6.21
CA ASP A 73 19.20 -3.48 6.30
C ASP A 73 20.73 -3.37 6.19
N GLY A 74 21.40 -3.72 7.29
CA GLY A 74 22.81 -4.12 7.30
C GLY A 74 23.80 -3.09 7.85
N LEU A 75 24.14 -3.25 9.13
CA LEU A 75 25.28 -2.68 9.86
C LEU A 75 25.37 -1.14 9.96
N LYS A 76 24.94 -0.60 11.11
CA LYS A 76 25.59 0.57 11.74
C LYS A 76 25.63 0.45 13.25
N THR A 77 26.83 0.59 13.82
CA THR A 77 27.03 0.93 15.23
C THR A 77 26.59 2.37 15.45
N LYS A 78 25.77 2.61 16.47
CA LYS A 78 25.43 3.96 16.93
C LYS A 78 26.22 4.24 18.19
N ALA A 79 26.94 5.35 18.22
CA ALA A 79 27.63 5.85 19.41
C ALA A 79 27.07 7.22 19.78
N CYS A 80 26.60 7.37 21.02
CA CYS A 80 26.25 8.68 21.56
C CYS A 80 27.55 9.42 21.91
N THR A 81 27.94 10.41 21.11
CA THR A 81 29.17 11.19 21.32
C THR A 81 28.98 12.41 22.22
N GLY A 82 27.73 12.83 22.47
CA GLY A 82 27.41 13.98 23.33
C GLY A 82 25.91 14.21 23.51
N ARG A 83 25.55 15.25 24.28
CA ARG A 83 24.18 15.73 24.48
C ARG A 83 24.14 17.25 24.22
N THR A 84 23.02 17.74 23.69
CA THR A 84 22.77 19.16 23.40
C THR A 84 21.37 19.56 23.91
N ASP A 85 21.11 20.86 24.00
CA ASP A 85 19.79 21.39 24.30
C ASP A 85 18.77 20.98 23.23
N ALA A 86 17.51 20.82 23.65
CA ALA A 86 16.45 20.38 22.75
C ALA A 86 16.16 21.44 21.68
N THR A 87 16.14 21.01 20.42
CA THR A 87 15.75 21.82 19.27
C THR A 87 14.38 21.40 18.75
N ALA A 88 13.65 22.31 18.10
CA ALA A 88 12.36 22.00 17.47
C ALA A 88 12.49 21.06 16.25
N HIS A 89 13.70 20.93 15.70
CA HIS A 89 14.01 20.13 14.50
C HIS A 89 15.32 19.37 14.68
N PHE A 90 15.46 18.23 14.02
CA PHE A 90 16.75 17.56 13.89
C PHE A 90 17.67 18.39 13.00
N VAL A 91 18.89 18.66 13.48
CA VAL A 91 19.91 19.40 12.75
C VAL A 91 21.08 18.46 12.47
N CYS A 92 21.44 18.31 11.19
CA CYS A 92 22.67 17.61 10.81
C CYS A 92 23.84 18.56 11.07
N LEU A 93 24.65 18.27 12.11
CA LEU A 93 25.78 19.12 12.49
C LEU A 93 27.01 18.85 11.63
N GLU A 94 27.21 17.59 11.23
CA GLU A 94 28.33 17.13 10.41
C GLU A 94 27.98 15.81 9.73
N GLY A 95 28.65 15.52 8.62
CA GLY A 95 28.52 14.27 7.89
C GLY A 95 29.51 14.23 6.71
N GLU A 96 30.10 13.08 6.46
CA GLU A 96 30.99 12.83 5.34
C GLU A 96 30.47 11.68 4.46
N GLY A 97 30.76 11.75 3.16
CA GLY A 97 30.31 10.78 2.16
C GLY A 97 29.04 11.20 1.40
N HIS A 98 28.64 10.36 0.45
CA HIS A 98 27.39 10.52 -0.31
C HIS A 98 26.33 9.59 0.26
N GLY A 99 25.09 10.07 0.38
CA GLY A 99 23.95 9.20 0.65
C GLY A 99 23.86 8.12 -0.43
N CYS A 100 23.58 6.88 -0.04
CA CYS A 100 23.27 5.84 -1.00
C CYS A 100 22.04 6.29 -1.80
N ALA A 101 22.10 6.24 -3.13
CA ALA A 101 20.93 6.57 -3.94
C ALA A 101 19.80 5.58 -3.62
N GLU A 102 18.56 6.05 -3.62
CA GLU A 102 17.39 5.20 -3.41
C GLU A 102 17.29 4.14 -4.52
N ASP A 103 16.71 2.97 -4.22
CA ASP A 103 16.49 1.85 -5.15
C ASP A 103 17.73 1.15 -5.74
N VAL A 104 18.94 1.44 -5.23
CA VAL A 104 20.18 0.74 -5.62
C VAL A 104 20.33 -0.67 -5.01
N GLY A 105 19.27 -1.32 -4.55
CA GLY A 105 19.36 -2.70 -4.01
C GLY A 105 20.20 -2.84 -2.72
N GLY A 106 20.25 -1.82 -1.87
CA GLY A 106 20.95 -1.84 -0.59
C GLY A 106 22.48 -1.79 -0.72
N TYR A 107 23.22 -2.33 0.27
CA TYR A 107 24.69 -2.29 0.25
C TYR A 107 25.31 -2.97 -0.98
N HIS A 108 24.72 -4.07 -1.43
CA HIS A 108 25.25 -4.83 -2.57
C HIS A 108 25.12 -4.04 -3.87
N GLY A 109 23.92 -3.55 -4.19
CA GLY A 109 23.78 -2.78 -5.43
C GLY A 109 24.41 -1.38 -5.35
N TRP A 110 24.53 -0.77 -4.15
CA TRP A 110 25.39 0.42 -4.00
C TRP A 110 26.86 0.15 -4.35
N LYS A 111 27.37 -1.03 -3.96
CA LYS A 111 28.73 -1.45 -4.30
C LYS A 111 28.86 -1.75 -5.79
N GLU A 112 27.87 -2.40 -6.40
CA GLU A 112 27.82 -2.67 -7.85
C GLU A 112 27.78 -1.38 -8.66
N LEU A 113 27.02 -0.39 -8.20
CA LEU A 113 26.96 0.93 -8.80
C LEU A 113 28.31 1.68 -8.70
N LEU A 114 28.95 1.66 -7.54
CA LEU A 114 30.29 2.23 -7.39
C LEU A 114 31.29 1.53 -8.30
N MET A 115 31.16 0.22 -8.50
CA MET A 115 31.98 -0.52 -9.48
C MET A 115 31.65 -0.11 -10.91
N ALA A 116 30.39 0.17 -11.23
CA ALA A 116 29.98 0.66 -12.55
C ALA A 116 30.61 2.03 -12.86
N TYR A 117 30.54 3.00 -11.94
CA TYR A 117 31.13 4.34 -12.12
C TYR A 117 32.67 4.33 -12.17
N ASN A 118 33.31 3.42 -11.44
CA ASN A 118 34.78 3.29 -11.43
C ASN A 118 35.33 2.41 -12.56
N ALA A 119 34.47 1.77 -13.37
CA ALA A 119 34.91 0.93 -14.47
C ALA A 119 35.47 1.78 -15.63
N GLN A 120 36.74 1.55 -15.99
CA GLN A 120 37.40 2.28 -17.09
C GLN A 120 36.76 1.99 -18.46
N ASN A 121 36.13 0.82 -18.62
CA ASN A 121 35.34 0.42 -19.79
C ASN A 121 34.07 -0.32 -19.32
N PRO A 122 32.96 0.38 -19.03
CA PRO A 122 31.78 -0.24 -18.45
C PRO A 122 31.04 -1.16 -19.44
N THR A 123 30.51 -2.26 -18.92
CA THR A 123 29.67 -3.20 -19.67
C THR A 123 28.34 -2.57 -20.08
N LYS A 124 27.57 -3.23 -20.97
CA LYS A 124 26.25 -2.72 -21.40
C LYS A 124 25.29 -2.51 -20.23
N GLY A 125 25.19 -3.49 -19.32
CA GLY A 125 24.35 -3.38 -18.12
C GLY A 125 24.79 -2.24 -17.20
N GLN A 126 26.10 -2.08 -16.98
CA GLN A 126 26.63 -0.97 -16.17
C GLN A 126 26.34 0.40 -16.80
N LYS A 127 26.37 0.50 -18.14
CA LYS A 127 25.99 1.75 -18.82
C LYS A 127 24.51 2.08 -18.66
N GLU A 128 23.64 1.07 -18.70
CA GLU A 128 22.19 1.24 -18.46
C GLU A 128 21.94 1.69 -17.02
N GLU A 129 22.65 1.12 -16.05
CA GLU A 129 22.56 1.47 -14.63
C GLU A 129 23.07 2.90 -14.33
N ILE A 130 24.22 3.29 -14.90
CA ILE A 130 24.73 4.67 -14.83
C ILE A 130 23.75 5.66 -15.48
N SER A 131 23.16 5.29 -16.62
CA SER A 131 22.19 6.14 -17.33
C SER A 131 20.91 6.36 -16.51
N TRP A 132 20.43 5.31 -15.83
CA TRP A 132 19.28 5.41 -14.94
C TRP A 132 19.54 6.41 -13.81
N ILE A 133 20.69 6.30 -13.12
CA ILE A 133 21.02 7.23 -12.02
C ILE A 133 21.20 8.66 -12.49
N ASN A 134 21.89 8.88 -13.61
CA ASN A 134 22.04 10.24 -14.13
C ASN A 134 20.68 10.87 -14.51
N THR A 135 19.72 10.05 -14.95
CA THR A 135 18.35 10.52 -15.21
C THR A 135 17.67 10.94 -13.92
N VAL A 136 17.75 10.12 -12.87
CA VAL A 136 17.21 10.45 -11.54
C VAL A 136 17.84 11.74 -10.98
N LEU A 137 19.16 11.87 -11.06
CA LEU A 137 19.88 13.08 -10.60
C LEU A 137 19.44 14.34 -11.36
N SER A 138 19.27 14.25 -12.69
CA SER A 138 18.81 15.39 -13.49
C SER A 138 17.37 15.83 -13.16
N GLN A 139 16.51 14.87 -12.80
CA GLN A 139 15.13 15.16 -12.37
C GLN A 139 15.11 15.85 -11.01
N LEU A 140 16.00 15.46 -10.10
CA LEU A 140 16.15 16.10 -8.78
C LEU A 140 16.73 17.52 -8.88
N GLU A 141 17.70 17.75 -9.77
CA GLU A 141 18.27 19.08 -10.03
C GLU A 141 17.25 20.01 -10.73
N GLY A 142 16.45 19.48 -11.66
CA GLY A 142 15.38 20.23 -12.31
C GLY A 142 14.26 20.69 -11.35
N ALA A 143 13.97 19.89 -10.32
CA ALA A 143 12.99 20.23 -9.30
C ALA A 143 13.43 21.38 -8.37
N ALA A 144 14.74 21.61 -8.21
CA ALA A 144 15.27 22.70 -7.39
C ALA A 144 15.27 24.07 -8.10
N GLY A 145 15.15 24.10 -9.44
CA GLY A 145 15.30 25.33 -10.25
C GLY A 145 14.01 26.02 -10.69
N ALA A 146 12.83 25.43 -10.50
CA ALA A 146 11.59 25.91 -11.12
C ALA A 146 10.57 26.44 -10.09
N ALA A 147 10.87 27.58 -9.47
CA ALA A 147 9.88 28.40 -8.78
C ALA A 147 9.70 29.74 -9.52
N SER A 148 8.93 29.74 -10.62
CA SER A 148 8.13 30.90 -11.05
C SER A 148 7.28 30.57 -12.28
N GLY A 149 6.02 31.00 -12.27
CA GLY A 149 5.16 31.09 -13.46
C GLY A 149 4.02 30.07 -13.50
N SER A 150 2.80 30.58 -13.31
CA SER A 150 1.54 29.83 -13.43
C SER A 150 1.40 29.19 -14.81
N SER A 151 1.66 27.89 -14.89
CA SER A 151 1.01 26.99 -15.83
C SER A 151 0.07 26.11 -15.02
N SER A 152 -1.09 25.74 -15.56
CA SER A 152 -2.01 24.83 -14.88
C SER A 152 -1.34 23.45 -14.76
N THR A 153 -0.58 23.26 -13.70
CA THR A 153 0.05 21.99 -13.36
C THR A 153 -1.05 21.00 -13.03
N LEU A 154 -0.99 19.81 -13.64
CA LEU A 154 -1.92 18.74 -13.31
C LEU A 154 -1.88 18.47 -11.80
N PRO A 155 -3.03 18.16 -11.17
CA PRO A 155 -3.06 17.77 -9.76
C PRO A 155 -2.20 16.54 -9.52
N THR A 156 -1.58 16.44 -8.34
CA THR A 156 -0.78 15.29 -7.95
C THR A 156 -1.61 14.30 -7.13
N VAL A 157 -1.52 13.01 -7.43
CA VAL A 157 -2.12 11.92 -6.65
C VAL A 157 -1.01 11.01 -6.14
N LEU A 158 -1.02 10.75 -4.83
CA LEU A 158 -0.07 9.84 -4.19
C LEU A 158 -0.69 8.45 -4.07
N LEU A 159 -0.08 7.43 -4.68
CA LEU A 159 -0.40 6.03 -4.45
C LEU A 159 0.54 5.45 -3.41
N VAL A 160 -0.01 4.78 -2.40
CA VAL A 160 0.76 4.16 -1.32
C VAL A 160 0.52 2.65 -1.33
N SER A 161 1.59 1.91 -1.60
CA SER A 161 1.58 0.45 -1.82
C SER A 161 2.59 -0.26 -0.90
N LEU A 162 2.28 -0.39 0.40
CA LEU A 162 3.19 -0.92 1.43
C LEU A 162 3.44 -2.44 1.35
N ASP A 163 2.58 -3.18 0.65
CA ASP A 163 2.76 -4.60 0.31
C ASP A 163 2.29 -4.86 -1.13
N LYS A 164 2.91 -4.12 -2.08
CA LYS A 164 2.54 -4.16 -3.49
C LYS A 164 2.63 -5.57 -4.06
N GLN A 165 1.50 -6.11 -4.51
CA GLN A 165 1.48 -7.40 -5.19
C GLN A 165 2.00 -7.27 -6.63
N PRO A 166 2.76 -8.26 -7.16
CA PRO A 166 3.36 -8.18 -8.50
C PRO A 166 2.38 -7.97 -9.65
N TRP A 167 1.12 -8.38 -9.47
CA TRP A 167 0.06 -8.27 -10.50
C TRP A 167 -0.80 -7.01 -10.37
N LEU A 168 -0.53 -6.12 -9.41
CA LEU A 168 -1.32 -4.90 -9.22
C LEU A 168 -1.31 -4.04 -10.49
N ASP A 169 -0.12 -3.76 -11.04
CA ASP A 169 -0.01 -2.86 -12.19
C ASP A 169 -0.70 -3.41 -13.44
N GLU A 170 -0.62 -4.72 -13.66
CA GLU A 170 -1.30 -5.39 -14.78
C GLU A 170 -2.82 -5.31 -14.59
N MET A 171 -3.30 -5.69 -13.39
CA MET A 171 -4.72 -5.76 -13.08
C MET A 171 -5.41 -4.39 -13.12
N TYR A 172 -4.71 -3.33 -12.70
CA TYR A 172 -5.24 -1.96 -12.66
C TYR A 172 -4.72 -1.06 -13.80
N SER A 173 -4.06 -1.63 -14.80
CA SER A 173 -3.40 -0.90 -15.89
C SER A 173 -4.28 0.16 -16.56
N ALA A 174 -5.54 -0.18 -16.87
CA ALA A 174 -6.50 0.73 -17.49
C ALA A 174 -6.84 1.93 -16.59
N VAL A 175 -7.06 1.69 -15.29
CA VAL A 175 -7.38 2.74 -14.32
C VAL A 175 -6.19 3.62 -14.03
N LEU A 176 -5.01 3.03 -13.88
CA LEU A 176 -3.75 3.76 -13.71
C LEU A 176 -3.42 4.61 -14.94
N ALA A 177 -3.65 4.10 -16.15
CA ALA A 177 -3.48 4.87 -17.39
C ALA A 177 -4.42 6.06 -17.45
N LYS A 178 -5.70 5.87 -17.08
CA LYS A 178 -6.67 6.95 -17.04
C LYS A 178 -6.33 8.00 -15.97
N LEU A 179 -5.92 7.57 -14.78
CA LEU A 179 -5.48 8.47 -13.71
C LEU A 179 -4.26 9.29 -14.14
N ARG A 180 -3.25 8.65 -14.73
CA ARG A 180 -2.04 9.32 -15.27
C ARG A 180 -2.33 10.30 -16.40
N SER A 181 -3.44 10.13 -17.12
CA SER A 181 -3.89 11.08 -18.14
C SER A 181 -4.46 12.38 -17.58
N LYS A 182 -4.82 12.42 -16.29
CA LYS A 182 -5.47 13.55 -15.62
C LYS A 182 -4.71 14.11 -14.41
N ALA A 183 -3.72 13.36 -13.91
CA ALA A 183 -2.97 13.71 -12.72
C ALA A 183 -1.51 13.28 -12.86
N VAL A 184 -0.63 13.97 -12.15
CA VAL A 184 0.72 13.46 -11.87
C VAL A 184 0.57 12.38 -10.81
N VAL A 185 0.93 11.14 -11.13
CA VAL A 185 0.82 10.02 -10.20
C VAL A 185 2.20 9.71 -9.62
N THR A 186 2.35 9.88 -8.31
CA THR A 186 3.54 9.46 -7.56
C THR A 186 3.20 8.20 -6.79
N GLU A 187 3.97 7.12 -6.96
CA GLU A 187 3.79 5.90 -6.18
C GLU A 187 4.93 5.76 -5.16
N VAL A 188 4.57 5.36 -3.93
CA VAL A 188 5.52 5.03 -2.87
C VAL A 188 5.22 3.64 -2.32
N THR A 189 6.26 2.81 -2.19
CA THR A 189 6.17 1.43 -1.72
C THR A 189 6.84 1.19 -0.36
N HIS A 190 7.56 2.20 0.14
CA HIS A 190 8.35 2.10 1.37
C HIS A 190 7.81 3.02 2.47
N ILE A 191 7.91 2.56 3.72
CA ILE A 191 7.42 3.29 4.90
C ILE A 191 8.08 4.66 5.05
N ALA A 192 9.40 4.78 4.81
CA ALA A 192 10.14 6.02 4.96
C ALA A 192 9.68 7.09 3.95
N SER A 193 9.61 6.72 2.68
CA SER A 193 9.10 7.59 1.60
C SER A 193 7.64 7.95 1.85
N THR A 194 6.81 7.00 2.30
CA THR A 194 5.41 7.28 2.68
C THR A 194 5.33 8.36 3.76
N LEU A 195 6.10 8.21 4.85
CA LEU A 195 6.12 9.20 5.94
C LEU A 195 6.67 10.56 5.48
N GLN A 196 7.68 10.57 4.62
CA GLN A 196 8.21 11.80 4.04
C GLN A 196 7.15 12.53 3.21
N HIS A 197 6.43 11.81 2.35
CA HIS A 197 5.37 12.37 1.53
C HIS A 197 4.18 12.86 2.36
N LEU A 198 3.75 12.09 3.37
CA LEU A 198 2.66 12.48 4.28
C LEU A 198 3.03 13.57 5.28
N SER A 199 4.31 13.90 5.42
CA SER A 199 4.77 15.04 6.25
C SER A 199 4.78 16.36 5.49
N LYS A 200 4.55 16.35 4.17
CA LYS A 200 4.34 17.57 3.38
C LYS A 200 2.94 18.15 3.65
N SER A 201 2.70 19.38 3.19
CA SER A 201 1.37 19.99 3.26
C SER A 201 0.32 19.10 2.59
N HIS A 202 -0.89 19.05 3.14
CA HIS A 202 -1.98 18.30 2.52
C HIS A 202 -2.35 18.82 1.12
N GLU A 203 -2.08 20.10 0.86
CA GLU A 203 -2.35 20.78 -0.43
C GLU A 203 -1.47 20.27 -1.58
N GLU A 204 -0.38 19.55 -1.28
CA GLU A 204 0.51 18.97 -2.29
C GLU A 204 -0.15 17.85 -3.10
N TYR A 205 -1.18 17.21 -2.54
CA TYR A 205 -1.88 16.11 -3.18
C TYR A 205 -3.37 16.40 -3.28
N ALA A 206 -3.93 16.16 -4.46
CA ALA A 206 -5.37 16.13 -4.63
C ALA A 206 -6.00 14.94 -3.86
N ALA A 207 -5.28 13.82 -3.79
CA ALA A 207 -5.62 12.68 -2.93
C ALA A 207 -4.42 11.77 -2.65
N VAL A 208 -4.50 11.09 -1.51
CA VAL A 208 -3.66 9.95 -1.13
C VAL A 208 -4.49 8.68 -1.23
N VAL A 209 -4.06 7.73 -2.04
CA VAL A 209 -4.77 6.46 -2.27
C VAL A 209 -3.96 5.31 -1.69
N MET A 210 -4.54 4.62 -0.72
CA MET A 210 -4.02 3.37 -0.19
C MET A 210 -4.45 2.22 -1.08
N THR A 211 -3.49 1.52 -1.67
CA THR A 211 -3.79 0.48 -2.67
C THR A 211 -3.84 -0.92 -2.10
N ASP A 212 -3.34 -1.12 -0.88
CA ASP A 212 -3.29 -2.43 -0.20
C ASP A 212 -3.55 -2.30 1.30
N PRO A 213 -4.02 -3.36 1.97
CA PRO A 213 -4.44 -3.30 3.37
C PRO A 213 -3.28 -3.38 4.35
N ALA A 214 -2.02 -3.52 3.91
CA ALA A 214 -0.90 -3.74 4.82
C ALA A 214 -0.73 -2.57 5.79
N VAL A 215 -1.14 -1.36 5.40
CA VAL A 215 -1.17 -0.19 6.28
C VAL A 215 -1.92 -0.42 7.61
N MET A 216 -2.86 -1.37 7.66
CA MET A 216 -3.60 -1.70 8.89
C MET A 216 -2.78 -2.52 9.90
N GLU A 217 -1.62 -3.06 9.52
CA GLU A 217 -0.76 -3.80 10.44
C GLU A 217 -0.07 -2.86 11.45
N ASP A 218 0.14 -3.33 12.68
CA ASP A 218 0.67 -2.53 13.80
C ASP A 218 2.04 -1.89 13.50
N LYS A 219 2.86 -2.53 12.65
CA LYS A 219 4.17 -2.01 12.24
C LYS A 219 4.08 -0.70 11.44
N PHE A 220 2.91 -0.34 10.93
CA PHE A 220 2.67 0.89 10.16
C PHE A 220 1.86 1.94 10.94
N ILE A 221 1.82 1.86 12.27
CA ILE A 221 1.05 2.79 13.12
C ILE A 221 1.36 4.27 12.84
N ALA A 222 2.63 4.62 12.60
CA ALA A 222 3.03 5.99 12.26
C ALA A 222 2.43 6.47 10.91
N VAL A 223 2.30 5.56 9.94
CA VAL A 223 1.63 5.88 8.67
C VAL A 223 0.14 6.06 8.89
N GLN A 224 -0.49 5.19 9.69
CA GLN A 224 -1.91 5.31 10.03
C GLN A 224 -2.22 6.67 10.70
N GLU A 225 -1.40 7.09 11.67
CA GLU A 225 -1.52 8.39 12.32
C GLU A 225 -1.40 9.55 11.32
N LYS A 226 -0.40 9.49 10.42
CA LYS A 226 -0.22 10.51 9.39
C LYS A 226 -1.34 10.56 8.36
N LEU A 227 -1.95 9.44 8.00
CA LEU A 227 -3.12 9.42 7.12
C LEU A 227 -4.33 10.08 7.78
N VAL A 228 -4.54 9.80 9.07
CA VAL A 228 -5.61 10.40 9.87
C VAL A 228 -5.40 11.92 9.98
N ASP A 229 -4.17 12.37 10.27
CA ASP A 229 -3.84 13.79 10.33
C ASP A 229 -4.02 14.47 8.97
N HIS A 230 -3.51 13.85 7.88
CA HIS A 230 -3.65 14.36 6.52
C HIS A 230 -5.13 14.58 6.15
N ALA A 231 -6.00 13.60 6.42
CA ALA A 231 -7.43 13.75 6.18
C ALA A 231 -8.05 14.84 7.07
N ARG A 232 -7.71 14.83 8.38
CA ARG A 232 -8.25 15.80 9.34
C ARG A 232 -7.90 17.23 8.96
N ASP A 233 -6.72 17.46 8.41
CA ASP A 233 -6.18 18.78 8.10
C ASP A 233 -6.65 19.35 6.75
N GLY A 234 -7.36 18.57 5.93
CA GLY A 234 -7.92 19.04 4.65
C GLY A 234 -7.70 18.10 3.47
N GLY A 235 -6.83 17.11 3.61
CA GLY A 235 -6.51 16.15 2.57
C GLY A 235 -7.58 15.10 2.33
N THR A 236 -7.46 14.39 1.21
CA THR A 236 -8.37 13.29 0.86
C THR A 236 -7.61 11.97 0.91
N VAL A 237 -8.05 11.03 1.75
CA VAL A 237 -7.52 9.66 1.81
C VAL A 237 -8.54 8.70 1.22
N ILE A 238 -8.12 7.85 0.29
CA ILE A 238 -9.00 6.86 -0.37
C ILE A 238 -8.44 5.46 -0.13
N LEU A 239 -9.28 4.55 0.35
CA LEU A 239 -8.97 3.13 0.48
C LEU A 239 -9.58 2.38 -0.71
N GLY A 240 -8.75 1.81 -1.58
CA GLY A 240 -9.21 1.16 -2.82
C GLY A 240 -8.20 0.19 -3.42
N PHE A 241 -8.38 -0.20 -4.68
CA PHE A 241 -7.53 -1.20 -5.34
C PHE A 241 -7.54 -2.55 -4.57
N LEU A 242 -6.36 -3.15 -4.35
CA LEU A 242 -6.24 -4.40 -3.60
C LEU A 242 -6.59 -4.25 -2.12
N PHE A 243 -6.72 -3.01 -1.62
CA PHE A 243 -7.14 -2.77 -0.25
C PHE A 243 -8.47 -3.47 0.03
N SER A 244 -9.50 -3.21 -0.76
CA SER A 244 -10.84 -3.78 -0.55
C SER A 244 -10.89 -5.28 -0.83
N ALA A 245 -10.04 -5.78 -1.73
CA ALA A 245 -9.96 -7.20 -2.07
C ALA A 245 -9.25 -8.05 -0.98
N LEU A 246 -8.29 -7.47 -0.26
CA LEU A 246 -7.42 -8.20 0.68
C LEU A 246 -7.62 -7.82 2.15
N ALA A 247 -8.40 -6.77 2.44
CA ALA A 247 -8.71 -6.37 3.81
C ALA A 247 -9.45 -7.47 4.57
N GLN A 248 -8.91 -7.85 5.74
CA GLN A 248 -9.60 -8.75 6.66
C GLN A 248 -10.72 -8.00 7.38
N PRO A 249 -11.96 -8.52 7.44
CA PRO A 249 -13.11 -7.80 8.01
C PRO A 249 -12.89 -7.29 9.44
N ASP A 250 -12.30 -8.10 10.31
CA ASP A 250 -12.02 -7.76 11.71
C ASP A 250 -10.98 -6.64 11.84
N LYS A 251 -9.91 -6.69 11.03
CA LYS A 251 -8.90 -5.63 10.99
C LYS A 251 -9.46 -4.34 10.40
N LEU A 252 -10.34 -4.43 9.40
CA LEU A 252 -10.99 -3.29 8.79
C LEU A 252 -11.90 -2.55 9.78
N ASP A 253 -12.79 -3.29 10.45
CA ASP A 253 -13.69 -2.76 11.48
C ASP A 253 -12.89 -2.13 12.63
N LYS A 254 -11.83 -2.83 13.08
CA LYS A 254 -10.94 -2.32 14.13
C LYS A 254 -10.22 -1.04 13.69
N SER A 255 -9.74 -0.97 12.45
CA SER A 255 -9.05 0.21 11.91
C SER A 255 -9.99 1.42 11.88
N PHE A 256 -11.22 1.27 11.36
CA PHE A 256 -12.19 2.36 11.35
C PHE A 256 -12.52 2.84 12.77
N LYS A 257 -12.71 1.91 13.71
CA LYS A 257 -13.01 2.24 15.11
C LYS A 257 -11.84 2.90 15.83
N ASP A 258 -10.67 2.28 15.82
CA ASP A 258 -9.56 2.63 16.70
C ASP A 258 -8.68 3.74 16.12
N ARG A 259 -8.58 3.85 14.78
CA ARG A 259 -7.73 4.87 14.11
C ARG A 259 -8.53 6.04 13.60
N TRP A 260 -9.63 5.75 12.92
CA TRP A 260 -10.46 6.78 12.31
C TRP A 260 -11.54 7.30 13.25
N ALA A 261 -11.82 6.64 14.38
CA ALA A 261 -12.93 6.97 15.28
C ALA A 261 -14.30 6.97 14.56
N LEU A 262 -14.46 6.04 13.61
CA LEU A 262 -15.67 5.82 12.83
C LEU A 262 -16.33 4.49 13.20
N ASN A 263 -17.65 4.44 13.08
CA ASN A 263 -18.42 3.21 13.33
C ASN A 263 -18.61 2.37 12.06
N TRP A 264 -17.87 2.65 10.98
CA TRP A 264 -18.00 1.92 9.73
C TRP A 264 -17.64 0.46 9.93
N LYS A 265 -18.39 -0.41 9.28
CA LYS A 265 -18.16 -1.86 9.34
C LYS A 265 -18.22 -2.50 7.98
N TYR A 266 -17.40 -3.52 7.81
CA TYR A 266 -17.55 -4.51 6.77
C TYR A 266 -18.99 -5.04 6.75
N SER A 267 -19.53 -5.19 5.53
CA SER A 267 -20.87 -5.72 5.27
C SER A 267 -20.81 -6.72 4.12
N ASP A 268 -21.76 -6.71 3.19
CA ASP A 268 -21.83 -7.73 2.16
C ASP A 268 -20.66 -7.66 1.18
N TYR A 269 -20.37 -8.81 0.57
CA TYR A 269 -19.50 -8.93 -0.58
C TYR A 269 -20.27 -9.61 -1.70
N CYS A 270 -20.72 -8.83 -2.68
CA CYS A 270 -21.53 -9.37 -3.77
C CYS A 270 -21.27 -8.64 -5.09
N ARG A 271 -21.74 -9.27 -6.17
CA ARG A 271 -21.90 -8.60 -7.46
C ARG A 271 -23.35 -8.22 -7.63
N SER A 272 -23.61 -6.95 -7.91
CA SER A 272 -24.95 -6.44 -8.22
C SER A 272 -24.86 -5.26 -9.19
N MET A 273 -26.03 -4.74 -9.59
CA MET A 273 -26.15 -3.41 -10.18
C MET A 273 -26.32 -2.40 -9.06
N PHE A 274 -25.53 -1.32 -9.07
CA PHE A 274 -25.62 -0.26 -8.07
C PHE A 274 -25.90 1.07 -8.75
N SER A 275 -26.78 1.86 -8.15
CA SER A 275 -27.22 3.14 -8.68
C SER A 275 -26.62 4.29 -7.87
N LEU A 276 -26.33 5.39 -8.54
CA LEU A 276 -25.89 6.62 -7.89
C LEU A 276 -26.95 7.04 -6.86
N ASN A 277 -26.51 7.28 -5.63
CA ASN A 277 -27.41 7.64 -4.55
C ASN A 277 -27.81 9.12 -4.69
N PRO A 278 -29.12 9.43 -4.83
CA PRO A 278 -29.58 10.82 -4.96
C PRO A 278 -29.27 11.68 -3.72
N ARG A 279 -29.01 11.04 -2.58
CA ARG A 279 -28.63 11.72 -1.33
C ARG A 279 -27.13 11.95 -1.20
N ALA A 280 -26.31 11.39 -2.10
CA ALA A 280 -24.87 11.51 -2.03
C ALA A 280 -24.49 12.99 -2.02
N ASN A 281 -23.75 13.41 -1.00
CA ASN A 281 -23.19 14.75 -0.92
C ASN A 281 -22.01 14.84 -1.88
N LEU A 282 -22.34 14.95 -3.15
CA LEU A 282 -21.38 15.14 -4.22
C LEU A 282 -20.85 16.58 -4.22
N VAL A 283 -21.11 17.46 -3.23
CA VAL A 283 -20.70 18.88 -3.32
C VAL A 283 -19.17 19.04 -3.39
N SER A 284 -18.39 18.08 -2.89
CA SER A 284 -16.93 18.01 -3.13
C SER A 284 -16.55 17.52 -4.54
N THR A 285 -17.48 16.90 -5.26
CA THR A 285 -17.27 16.26 -6.58
C THR A 285 -18.08 16.93 -7.73
N SER A 286 -19.07 17.77 -7.42
CA SER A 286 -20.09 18.25 -8.37
C SER A 286 -19.60 19.37 -9.28
N SER A 287 -18.66 20.19 -8.82
CA SER A 287 -18.07 21.24 -9.66
C SER A 287 -16.99 20.70 -10.61
N ARG A 288 -16.65 19.39 -10.55
CA ARG A 288 -15.58 18.77 -11.35
C ARG A 288 -15.92 17.47 -12.09
N HIS A 289 -17.05 16.80 -11.83
CA HIS A 289 -17.24 15.42 -12.33
C HIS A 289 -18.59 15.12 -13.03
N PRO A 290 -18.75 15.50 -14.31
CA PRO A 290 -19.95 15.22 -15.11
C PRO A 290 -20.16 13.74 -15.50
N ASN A 291 -19.23 12.83 -15.15
CA ASN A 291 -19.12 11.50 -15.78
C ASN A 291 -19.41 10.31 -14.85
N LEU A 292 -19.89 10.53 -13.62
CA LEU A 292 -20.25 9.39 -12.77
C LEU A 292 -21.39 8.59 -13.43
N PRO A 293 -21.23 7.27 -13.65
CA PRO A 293 -22.28 6.47 -14.24
C PRO A 293 -23.50 6.45 -13.31
N HIS A 294 -24.68 6.68 -13.88
CA HIS A 294 -25.92 6.64 -13.10
C HIS A 294 -26.14 5.27 -12.44
N GLN A 295 -25.73 4.19 -13.13
CA GLN A 295 -25.77 2.84 -12.62
C GLN A 295 -24.68 2.00 -13.29
N TYR A 296 -24.06 1.09 -12.56
CA TYR A 296 -23.18 0.08 -13.16
C TYR A 296 -23.08 -1.17 -12.29
N SER A 297 -22.65 -2.29 -12.90
CA SER A 297 -22.39 -3.52 -12.17
C SER A 297 -20.98 -3.50 -11.58
N MET A 298 -20.83 -3.93 -10.32
CA MET A 298 -19.52 -4.20 -9.73
C MET A 298 -19.59 -5.36 -8.76
N LYS A 299 -18.45 -6.04 -8.56
CA LYS A 299 -18.27 -6.99 -7.45
C LYS A 299 -17.54 -6.26 -6.34
N ALA A 300 -18.23 -5.97 -5.25
CA ALA A 300 -17.70 -5.06 -4.25
C ALA A 300 -17.92 -5.52 -2.81
N VAL A 301 -16.97 -5.13 -1.96
CA VAL A 301 -17.12 -5.16 -0.50
C VAL A 301 -17.84 -3.89 -0.06
N HIS A 302 -18.91 -4.05 0.70
CA HIS A 302 -19.71 -2.95 1.19
C HIS A 302 -19.29 -2.50 2.58
N LEU A 303 -19.52 -1.22 2.86
CA LEU A 303 -19.53 -0.69 4.21
C LEU A 303 -20.96 -0.39 4.66
N ARG A 304 -21.28 -0.75 5.90
CA ARG A 304 -22.49 -0.33 6.62
C ARG A 304 -22.13 0.66 7.73
N ASP A 305 -23.16 1.18 8.40
CA ASP A 305 -23.04 2.18 9.47
C ASP A 305 -22.36 3.49 9.01
N THR A 306 -22.35 3.73 7.69
CA THR A 306 -21.98 5.01 7.06
C THR A 306 -23.18 5.94 6.97
N LYS A 307 -23.00 7.25 6.86
CA LYS A 307 -24.15 8.16 6.71
C LYS A 307 -24.76 8.01 5.33
N PRO A 308 -26.10 8.10 5.18
CA PRO A 308 -26.75 8.01 3.87
C PRO A 308 -26.20 9.00 2.83
N GLU A 309 -25.79 10.19 3.25
CA GLU A 309 -25.21 11.23 2.40
C GLU A 309 -23.75 10.97 1.98
N ASP A 310 -23.03 10.10 2.68
CA ASP A 310 -21.64 9.76 2.33
C ASP A 310 -21.57 8.60 1.32
N ARG A 311 -22.68 7.88 1.11
CA ARG A 311 -22.77 6.72 0.20
C ARG A 311 -22.92 7.21 -1.23
N ILE A 312 -21.93 6.95 -2.09
CA ILE A 312 -21.97 7.34 -3.51
C ILE A 312 -22.92 6.43 -4.28
N TYR A 313 -22.81 5.11 -4.07
CA TYR A 313 -23.63 4.11 -4.75
C TYR A 313 -24.42 3.26 -3.75
N VAL A 314 -25.61 2.79 -4.13
CA VAL A 314 -26.47 1.90 -3.33
C VAL A 314 -27.13 0.85 -4.23
N SER A 315 -27.42 -0.34 -3.69
CA SER A 315 -28.11 -1.41 -4.44
C SER A 315 -29.56 -1.01 -4.74
N ASP A 316 -30.27 -0.57 -3.71
CA ASP A 316 -31.66 -0.14 -3.76
C ASP A 316 -31.84 1.18 -2.99
N HIS A 317 -32.91 1.92 -3.29
CA HIS A 317 -33.26 3.11 -2.54
C HIS A 317 -33.45 2.78 -1.05
N GLY A 318 -32.61 3.37 -0.20
CA GLY A 318 -32.65 3.16 1.25
C GLY A 318 -31.76 2.03 1.77
N SER A 319 -30.94 1.40 0.92
CA SER A 319 -29.94 0.41 1.38
C SER A 319 -29.05 0.98 2.48
N ALA A 320 -28.87 0.23 3.56
CA ALA A 320 -28.09 0.61 4.74
C ALA A 320 -26.57 0.48 4.55
N GLN A 321 -26.14 0.02 3.37
CA GLN A 321 -24.75 -0.28 3.04
C GLN A 321 -24.40 0.25 1.66
N SER A 322 -23.10 0.40 1.39
CA SER A 322 -22.62 0.97 0.13
C SER A 322 -21.27 0.39 -0.30
N PRO A 323 -21.08 0.09 -1.60
CA PRO A 323 -19.80 -0.32 -2.15
C PRO A 323 -18.82 0.86 -2.35
N ALA A 324 -19.28 2.11 -2.29
CA ALA A 324 -18.45 3.29 -2.51
C ALA A 324 -18.89 4.44 -1.59
N VAL A 325 -17.99 4.89 -0.72
CA VAL A 325 -18.30 5.90 0.31
C VAL A 325 -17.26 7.02 0.21
N LEU A 326 -17.68 8.27 0.33
CA LEU A 326 -16.79 9.41 0.53
C LEU A 326 -17.40 10.29 1.62
N ALA A 327 -16.74 10.34 2.77
CA ALA A 327 -17.22 11.06 3.93
C ALA A 327 -16.29 12.18 4.33
N LYS A 328 -16.88 13.27 4.81
CA LYS A 328 -16.11 14.37 5.40
C LYS A 328 -15.44 13.88 6.69
N TYR A 329 -14.14 14.16 6.82
CA TYR A 329 -13.33 13.81 7.98
C TYR A 329 -12.46 15.00 8.39
N GLY A 330 -12.80 15.67 9.50
CA GLY A 330 -12.19 16.95 9.83
C GLY A 330 -12.46 18.00 8.74
N TYR A 331 -11.40 18.58 8.19
CA TYR A 331 -11.46 19.50 7.06
C TYR A 331 -11.38 18.81 5.69
N GLY A 332 -10.95 17.55 5.65
CA GLY A 332 -10.80 16.76 4.43
C GLY A 332 -11.78 15.60 4.32
N TYR A 333 -11.34 14.48 3.73
CA TYR A 333 -12.20 13.36 3.36
C TYR A 333 -11.55 11.99 3.57
N LEU A 334 -12.39 11.00 3.88
CA LEU A 334 -12.06 9.57 3.84
C LEU A 334 -12.98 8.87 2.82
N GLY A 335 -12.36 8.18 1.87
CA GLY A 335 -13.00 7.44 0.79
C GLY A 335 -12.82 5.93 0.91
N TRP A 336 -13.80 5.19 0.44
CA TRP A 336 -13.80 3.74 0.29
C TRP A 336 -14.27 3.35 -1.11
N ILE A 337 -13.49 2.53 -1.80
CA ILE A 337 -13.87 1.91 -3.08
C ILE A 337 -13.80 0.39 -2.89
N GLY A 338 -14.97 -0.23 -2.75
CA GLY A 338 -15.12 -1.64 -2.46
C GLY A 338 -14.98 -2.57 -3.66
N ASP A 339 -14.97 -2.06 -4.88
CA ASP A 339 -14.90 -2.87 -6.11
C ASP A 339 -13.56 -3.59 -6.21
N VAL A 340 -13.61 -4.94 -6.23
CA VAL A 340 -12.44 -5.80 -6.25
C VAL A 340 -11.98 -6.14 -7.67
N ASN A 341 -12.80 -5.84 -8.68
CA ASN A 341 -12.52 -6.14 -10.09
C ASN A 341 -12.24 -4.90 -10.95
N THR A 342 -12.47 -3.70 -10.41
CA THR A 342 -12.21 -2.43 -11.09
C THR A 342 -12.96 -2.27 -12.39
N GLU A 343 -14.28 -2.43 -12.31
CA GLU A 343 -15.16 -2.25 -13.45
C GLU A 343 -15.04 -0.83 -14.01
N ILE A 344 -15.40 -0.64 -15.28
CA ILE A 344 -15.20 0.65 -15.99
C ILE A 344 -15.76 1.84 -15.19
N GLY A 345 -16.94 1.68 -14.56
CA GLY A 345 -17.55 2.71 -13.74
C GLY A 345 -16.72 3.13 -12.52
N THR A 346 -15.96 2.20 -11.93
CA THR A 346 -15.08 2.44 -10.79
C THR A 346 -13.93 3.39 -11.12
N THR A 347 -13.50 3.43 -12.38
CA THR A 347 -12.50 4.41 -12.84
C THR A 347 -13.02 5.84 -12.63
N GLU A 348 -14.25 6.13 -13.05
CA GLU A 348 -14.84 7.47 -12.88
C GLU A 348 -15.09 7.80 -11.41
N VAL A 349 -15.41 6.79 -10.57
CA VAL A 349 -15.52 6.96 -9.12
C VAL A 349 -14.18 7.36 -8.50
N LEU A 350 -13.09 6.67 -8.84
CA LEU A 350 -11.76 7.00 -8.34
C LEU A 350 -11.35 8.42 -8.75
N LEU A 351 -11.50 8.77 -10.03
CA LEU A 351 -11.17 10.12 -10.52
C LEU A 351 -11.99 11.20 -9.81
N ALA A 352 -13.28 10.93 -9.58
CA ALA A 352 -14.15 11.84 -8.87
C ALA A 352 -13.76 12.01 -7.40
N MET A 353 -13.40 10.94 -6.70
CA MET A 353 -12.89 11.03 -5.33
C MET A 353 -11.54 11.74 -5.26
N CYS A 354 -10.68 11.57 -6.27
CA CYS A 354 -9.39 12.26 -6.36
C CYS A 354 -9.53 13.74 -6.75
N GLY A 355 -10.69 14.19 -7.26
CA GLY A 355 -10.88 15.58 -7.70
C GLY A 355 -10.22 15.94 -9.03
N VAL A 356 -10.00 14.95 -9.92
CA VAL A 356 -9.20 15.07 -11.17
C VAL A 356 -9.91 14.74 -12.49
#